data_AF-A0A2K9NMV1-F1
#
_entry.id   AF-A0A2K9NMV1-F1
#
_cell.length_a   1.000
_cell.length_b   1.000
_cell.length_c   1.000
_cell.angle_alpha   90.00
_cell.angle_beta   90.00
_cell.angle_gamma   90.00
#
_symmetry.space_group_name_H-M   'P 1'
#
loop_
_entity.id
_entity.type
_entity.pdbx_description
1 polymer ?
#
loop_
_entity_poly.entity_id
_entity_poly.type
_entity_poly.pdbx_seq_one_letter_code
_entity_poly.pdbx_strand_id
1 'polypeptide(L)'
;MKKIAIIVDHPIRDLGGCVLVANALKTMEKDIEVYLVPMSSQKFDIFAIAPDFVLLNYIRKNNQEFIQKLIAANIKYGLLDTEGGFYGDLGAYEKVLSNDKEIYKKLSCNFLWGKKMEEVWNKYDLGCSNDIVGLPRFDFYHESFRGFENNFLPQSILEKKHMVLLNTKVAVANPKYLSVEEEKNLYRQMGLKDDEIEMHYQLGKQSIEENVKLAGRIEKETDIGLVLRPHPHENQKTYKDLFEKAGLKKAEVHLNGNITPWISHSIAVIHRHCTTAIEAVIANKPAFSTLWVPTSANAPDAERVSYKCNSFEELKSALDAIEKNPEAAKEFLPSDNDKNEVISKWLSEIDGKSHVRVAKGILNSIGNSKADVKKCREFLYSAYSQRGNLKSQVYNMAWTAGKMGIMRSQLWELEKKRSSKWLKEDKRITDHDANLWVKSIHSNNKFQPVQPEKYQDEYPGNSIIM
;
A
#
# COMPACT_ATOMS: atom_id res chain seq x y z
N MET A 1 28.15 4.44 -9.88
CA MET A 1 26.87 4.03 -9.26
C MET A 1 26.04 5.22 -8.82
N LYS A 2 24.81 5.33 -9.37
CA LYS A 2 23.79 6.29 -8.93
C LYS A 2 22.97 5.68 -7.79
N LYS A 3 22.56 6.50 -6.82
CA LYS A 3 21.77 6.03 -5.67
C LYS A 3 20.33 6.51 -5.77
N ILE A 4 19.39 5.59 -5.67
CA ILE A 4 17.95 5.87 -5.71
C ILE A 4 17.34 5.39 -4.40
N ALA A 5 16.63 6.26 -3.69
CA ALA A 5 15.84 5.87 -2.54
C ALA A 5 14.34 5.93 -2.89
N ILE A 6 13.59 4.89 -2.54
CA ILE A 6 12.14 4.83 -2.71
C ILE A 6 11.53 4.85 -1.31
N ILE A 7 10.68 5.85 -1.02
CA ILE A 7 9.98 5.94 0.26
C ILE A 7 8.85 4.91 0.29
N VAL A 8 8.88 4.03 1.29
CA VAL A 8 7.83 3.04 1.56
C VAL A 8 6.97 3.57 2.70
N ASP A 9 5.76 4.01 2.37
CA ASP A 9 4.79 4.58 3.33
C ASP A 9 4.32 3.55 4.35
N HIS A 10 3.50 2.60 3.89
CA HIS A 10 3.00 1.52 4.71
C HIS A 10 3.58 0.18 4.24
N PRO A 11 4.54 -0.43 4.97
CA PRO A 11 5.22 -1.66 4.56
C PRO A 11 4.27 -2.79 4.14
N ILE A 12 3.18 -3.02 4.88
CA ILE A 12 2.23 -4.08 4.54
C ILE A 12 1.57 -3.84 3.17
N ARG A 13 1.32 -2.59 2.80
CA ARG A 13 0.53 -2.22 1.61
C ARG A 13 1.42 -1.95 0.40
N ASP A 14 2.49 -1.18 0.59
CA ASP A 14 3.22 -0.53 -0.50
C ASP A 14 4.56 -1.22 -0.80
N LEU A 15 5.09 -2.05 0.10
CA LEU A 15 6.40 -2.71 -0.07
C LEU A 15 6.47 -3.52 -1.37
N GLY A 16 5.46 -4.35 -1.66
CA GLY A 16 5.46 -5.18 -2.87
C GLY A 16 5.61 -4.36 -4.15
N GLY A 17 4.84 -3.26 -4.28
CA GLY A 17 4.93 -2.36 -5.41
C GLY A 17 6.30 -1.65 -5.50
N CYS A 18 6.86 -1.24 -4.37
CA CYS A 18 8.20 -0.64 -4.33
C CYS A 18 9.30 -1.63 -4.72
N VAL A 19 9.18 -2.90 -4.31
CA VAL A 19 10.09 -3.99 -4.70
C VAL A 19 10.02 -4.24 -6.21
N LEU A 20 8.82 -4.22 -6.82
CA LEU A 20 8.68 -4.31 -8.28
C LEU A 20 9.43 -3.18 -9.00
N VAL A 21 9.26 -1.94 -8.55
CA VAL A 21 9.97 -0.78 -9.13
C VAL A 21 11.48 -0.93 -8.96
N ALA A 22 11.95 -1.32 -7.76
CA ALA A 22 13.37 -1.53 -7.49
C ALA A 22 13.97 -2.63 -8.37
N ASN A 23 13.24 -3.73 -8.59
CA ASN A 23 13.66 -4.82 -9.46
C ASN A 23 13.72 -4.38 -10.93
N ALA A 24 12.72 -3.65 -11.41
CA ALA A 24 12.71 -3.10 -12.77
C ALA A 24 13.87 -2.12 -13.00
N LEU A 25 14.12 -1.22 -12.04
CA LEU A 25 15.26 -0.30 -12.09
C LEU A 25 16.58 -1.07 -12.26
N LYS A 26 16.83 -2.07 -11.40
CA LYS A 26 18.06 -2.88 -11.45
C LYS A 26 18.20 -3.72 -12.72
N THR A 27 17.07 -4.09 -13.33
CA THR A 27 17.07 -4.82 -14.61
C THR A 27 17.41 -3.88 -15.78
N MET A 28 16.94 -2.64 -15.72
CA MET A 28 17.13 -1.65 -16.79
C MET A 28 18.49 -0.95 -16.75
N GLU A 29 19.10 -0.79 -15.57
CA GLU A 29 20.37 -0.09 -15.38
C GLU A 29 21.25 -0.86 -14.39
N LYS A 30 22.50 -1.13 -14.78
CA LYS A 30 23.44 -1.93 -13.98
C LYS A 30 24.21 -1.07 -12.98
N ASP A 31 24.44 0.21 -13.25
CA ASP A 31 25.20 1.12 -12.38
C ASP A 31 24.29 1.95 -11.44
N ILE A 32 23.28 1.30 -10.85
CA ILE A 32 22.41 1.91 -9.82
C ILE A 32 22.37 1.06 -8.55
N GLU A 33 22.20 1.76 -7.43
CA GLU A 33 21.91 1.20 -6.13
C GLU A 33 20.53 1.71 -5.69
N VAL A 34 19.64 0.80 -5.32
CA VAL A 34 18.26 1.13 -4.92
C VAL A 34 18.06 0.77 -3.45
N TYR A 35 17.54 1.74 -2.69
CA TYR A 35 17.23 1.64 -1.28
C TYR A 35 15.72 1.76 -1.07
N LEU A 36 15.14 0.85 -0.27
CA LEU A 36 13.74 0.93 0.14
C LEU A 36 13.69 1.53 1.56
N VAL A 37 13.27 2.78 1.67
CA VAL A 37 13.37 3.54 2.92
C VAL A 37 11.99 3.65 3.58
N PRO A 38 11.77 3.10 4.77
CA PRO A 38 10.52 3.31 5.51
C PRO A 38 10.25 4.79 5.75
N MET A 39 9.01 5.22 5.55
CA MET A 39 8.62 6.61 5.76
C MET A 39 8.85 7.10 7.21
N SER A 40 8.78 6.19 8.19
CA SER A 40 9.06 6.46 9.60
C SER A 40 10.51 6.87 9.88
N SER A 41 11.45 6.45 9.04
CA SER A 41 12.89 6.70 9.19
C SER A 41 13.47 7.62 8.10
N GLN A 42 12.67 8.06 7.13
CA GLN A 42 13.12 8.87 5.98
C GLN A 42 13.98 10.09 6.37
N LYS A 43 13.70 10.76 7.50
CA LYS A 43 14.44 11.94 7.97
C LYS A 43 15.87 11.62 8.43
N PHE A 44 16.21 10.35 8.61
CA PHE A 44 17.54 9.89 8.98
C PHE A 44 18.18 9.15 7.80
N ASP A 45 17.49 8.14 7.29
CA ASP A 45 18.08 7.20 6.33
C ASP A 45 18.42 7.89 5.02
N ILE A 46 17.56 8.79 4.52
CA ILE A 46 17.83 9.53 3.28
C ILE A 46 19.11 10.34 3.38
N PHE A 47 19.31 11.06 4.48
CA PHE A 47 20.51 11.87 4.64
C PHE A 47 21.75 11.05 5.02
N ALA A 48 21.59 9.84 5.58
CA ALA A 48 22.68 8.89 5.77
C ALA A 48 23.13 8.22 4.46
N ILE A 49 22.18 7.87 3.60
CA ILE A 49 22.42 7.29 2.27
C ILE A 49 23.03 8.34 1.33
N ALA A 50 22.54 9.58 1.43
CA ALA A 50 22.77 10.68 0.48
C ALA A 50 22.48 10.24 -0.97
N PRO A 51 21.21 9.87 -1.28
CA PRO A 51 20.84 9.37 -2.60
C PRO A 51 20.84 10.50 -3.63
N ASP A 52 21.08 10.16 -4.89
CA ASP A 52 21.01 11.10 -6.01
C ASP A 52 19.55 11.42 -6.40
N PHE A 53 18.63 10.49 -6.09
CA PHE A 53 17.19 10.63 -6.32
C PHE A 53 16.36 10.01 -5.19
N VAL A 54 15.23 10.66 -4.86
CA VAL A 54 14.21 10.13 -3.92
C VAL A 54 12.85 10.05 -4.59
N LEU A 55 12.23 8.87 -4.64
CA LEU A 55 10.81 8.74 -4.98
C LEU A 55 9.96 8.91 -3.72
N LEU A 56 9.21 10.01 -3.66
CA LEU A 56 8.32 10.33 -2.54
C LEU A 56 6.96 9.66 -2.70
N ASN A 57 6.34 9.32 -1.57
CA ASN A 57 5.00 8.76 -1.49
C ASN A 57 3.89 9.81 -1.43
N TYR A 58 4.21 11.08 -1.13
CA TYR A 58 3.29 12.22 -1.22
C TYR A 58 4.03 13.58 -1.13
N ILE A 59 3.33 14.67 -1.50
CA ILE A 59 3.72 16.06 -1.18
C ILE A 59 2.62 16.73 -0.35
N ARG A 60 2.78 16.75 0.98
CA ARG A 60 1.79 17.28 1.94
C ARG A 60 2.46 18.26 2.89
N LYS A 61 1.66 19.11 3.55
CA LYS A 61 2.15 20.13 4.51
C LYS A 61 3.09 19.56 5.57
N ASN A 62 2.79 18.36 6.09
CA ASN A 62 3.57 17.70 7.14
C ASN A 62 4.96 17.20 6.68
N ASN A 63 5.21 17.09 5.36
CA ASN A 63 6.49 16.61 4.81
C ASN A 63 7.25 17.72 4.04
N GLN A 64 6.72 18.93 4.00
CA GLN A 64 7.31 20.08 3.30
C GLN A 64 8.76 20.35 3.74
N GLU A 65 9.03 20.42 5.04
CA GLU A 65 10.37 20.69 5.57
C GLU A 65 11.39 19.62 5.14
N PHE A 66 10.98 18.36 5.06
CA PHE A 66 11.84 17.29 4.60
C PHE A 66 12.19 17.45 3.12
N ILE A 67 11.20 17.78 2.27
CA ILE A 67 11.42 17.98 0.84
C ILE A 67 12.31 19.22 0.58
N GLN A 68 12.12 20.31 1.33
CA GLN A 68 13.00 21.48 1.29
C GLN A 68 14.47 21.10 1.60
N LYS A 69 14.69 20.18 2.55
CA LYS A 69 16.03 19.64 2.83
C LYS A 69 16.59 18.82 1.67
N LEU A 70 15.76 18.11 0.89
CA LEU A 70 16.21 17.45 -0.34
C LEU A 70 16.71 18.47 -1.36
N ILE A 71 15.94 19.53 -1.61
CA ILE A 71 16.32 20.64 -2.50
C ILE A 71 17.66 21.24 -2.05
N ALA A 72 17.76 21.60 -0.77
CA ALA A 72 18.97 22.21 -0.21
C ALA A 72 20.20 21.30 -0.27
N ALA A 73 20.01 19.98 -0.25
CA ALA A 73 21.07 18.98 -0.39
C ALA A 73 21.31 18.56 -1.85
N ASN A 74 20.74 19.25 -2.84
CA ASN A 74 20.85 18.92 -4.26
C ASN A 74 20.43 17.45 -4.59
N ILE A 75 19.48 16.92 -3.81
CA ILE A 75 18.87 15.61 -4.04
C ILE A 75 17.67 15.81 -4.95
N LYS A 76 17.65 15.15 -6.12
CA LYS A 76 16.47 15.15 -6.97
C LYS A 76 15.35 14.33 -6.34
N TYR A 77 14.10 14.66 -6.65
CA TYR A 77 12.98 13.86 -6.22
C TYR A 77 11.86 13.84 -7.24
N GLY A 78 11.11 12.74 -7.21
CA GLY A 78 9.87 12.57 -7.94
C GLY A 78 8.74 12.19 -6.99
N LEU A 79 7.52 12.19 -7.50
CA LEU A 79 6.33 11.82 -6.74
C LEU A 79 5.67 10.60 -7.39
N LEU A 80 5.35 9.60 -6.56
CA LEU A 80 4.34 8.59 -6.83
C LEU A 80 3.42 8.57 -5.60
N ASP A 81 2.29 9.27 -5.67
CA ASP A 81 1.39 9.36 -4.52
C ASP A 81 0.88 7.95 -4.17
N THR A 82 1.07 7.42 -2.96
CA THR A 82 0.58 6.05 -2.60
C THR A 82 -0.82 6.04 -1.98
N GLU A 83 -1.42 7.22 -1.81
CA GLU A 83 -2.72 7.44 -1.18
C GLU A 83 -3.73 8.14 -2.10
N GLY A 84 -3.37 8.47 -3.35
CA GLY A 84 -4.14 9.36 -4.23
C GLY A 84 -5.55 8.93 -4.70
N GLY A 85 -6.11 7.78 -4.32
CA GLY A 85 -7.30 7.21 -4.99
C GLY A 85 -8.62 7.19 -4.23
N PHE A 86 -9.71 7.13 -4.99
CA PHE A 86 -11.10 6.87 -4.55
C PHE A 86 -11.69 7.86 -3.54
N TYR A 87 -11.23 9.12 -3.57
CA TYR A 87 -11.71 10.17 -2.66
C TYR A 87 -13.14 10.67 -2.99
N GLY A 88 -13.69 10.30 -4.15
CA GLY A 88 -14.92 10.91 -4.67
C GLY A 88 -14.66 12.38 -5.04
N ASP A 89 -14.73 13.26 -4.04
CA ASP A 89 -14.33 14.67 -4.12
C ASP A 89 -12.86 14.86 -3.71
N LEU A 90 -12.08 15.54 -4.56
CA LEU A 90 -10.66 15.82 -4.35
C LEU A 90 -10.43 17.02 -3.42
N GLY A 91 -11.47 17.75 -3.00
CA GLY A 91 -11.32 18.92 -2.13
C GLY A 91 -10.63 18.62 -0.79
N ALA A 92 -10.91 17.47 -0.16
CA ALA A 92 -10.22 17.06 1.07
C ALA A 92 -8.75 16.70 0.82
N TYR A 93 -8.47 16.06 -0.32
CA TYR A 93 -7.11 15.74 -0.75
C TYR A 93 -6.28 17.00 -1.02
N GLU A 94 -6.85 18.00 -1.71
CA GLU A 94 -6.16 19.27 -2.01
C GLU A 94 -5.79 20.06 -0.75
N LYS A 95 -6.64 20.03 0.29
CA LYS A 95 -6.42 20.79 1.54
C LYS A 95 -5.16 20.37 2.30
N VAL A 96 -4.68 19.15 2.12
CA VAL A 96 -3.51 18.63 2.84
C VAL A 96 -2.21 18.75 2.05
N LEU A 97 -2.28 19.12 0.75
CA LEU A 97 -1.11 19.34 -0.10
C LEU A 97 -0.26 20.51 0.41
N SER A 98 1.04 20.48 0.12
CA SER A 98 1.95 21.58 0.48
C SER A 98 1.57 22.87 -0.25
N ASN A 99 1.83 24.01 0.37
CA ASN A 99 1.65 25.33 -0.27
C ASN A 99 2.97 25.88 -0.84
N ASP A 100 4.07 25.12 -0.77
CA ASP A 100 5.38 25.58 -1.21
C ASP A 100 5.56 25.41 -2.71
N LYS A 101 5.55 26.53 -3.44
CA LYS A 101 5.71 26.57 -4.89
C LYS A 101 7.07 26.06 -5.36
N GLU A 102 8.12 26.21 -4.56
CA GLU A 102 9.45 25.74 -4.95
C GLU A 102 9.49 24.22 -5.03
N ILE A 103 8.80 23.53 -4.12
CA ILE A 103 8.70 22.05 -4.14
C ILE A 103 8.11 21.55 -5.46
N TYR A 104 7.07 22.20 -5.97
CA TYR A 104 6.44 21.81 -7.22
C TYR A 104 7.35 22.10 -8.43
N LYS A 105 7.97 23.28 -8.46
CA LYS A 105 8.90 23.69 -9.52
C LYS A 105 10.17 22.83 -9.62
N LYS A 106 10.61 22.24 -8.50
CA LYS A 106 11.81 21.38 -8.43
C LYS A 106 11.50 19.90 -8.62
N LEU A 107 10.23 19.53 -8.72
CA LEU A 107 9.80 18.14 -8.93
C LEU A 107 10.33 17.62 -10.27
N SER A 108 11.05 16.49 -10.25
CA SER A 108 11.71 15.93 -11.43
C SER A 108 10.81 15.01 -12.26
N CYS A 109 9.82 14.36 -11.63
CA CYS A 109 8.76 13.61 -12.30
C CYS A 109 7.53 13.50 -11.39
N ASN A 110 6.34 13.48 -11.99
CA ASN A 110 5.07 13.33 -11.27
C ASN A 110 4.27 12.15 -11.83
N PHE A 111 4.21 11.06 -11.06
CA PHE A 111 3.53 9.83 -11.45
C PHE A 111 2.13 9.77 -10.87
N LEU A 112 1.16 9.66 -11.76
CA LEU A 112 -0.27 9.65 -11.44
C LEU A 112 -0.88 8.27 -11.61
N TRP A 113 -1.87 7.98 -10.76
CA TRP A 113 -2.63 6.73 -10.83
C TRP A 113 -3.46 6.67 -12.11
N GLY A 114 -4.14 7.76 -12.44
CA GLY A 114 -5.11 7.85 -13.53
C GLY A 114 -5.47 9.31 -13.80
N LYS A 115 -6.27 9.51 -14.85
CA LYS A 115 -6.61 10.84 -15.38
C LYS A 115 -7.27 11.77 -14.36
N LYS A 116 -8.06 11.22 -13.42
CA LYS A 116 -8.73 12.03 -12.39
C LYS A 116 -7.75 12.85 -11.55
N MET A 117 -6.54 12.34 -11.33
CA MET A 117 -5.52 13.06 -10.57
C MET A 117 -4.93 14.24 -11.33
N GLU A 118 -4.97 14.24 -12.67
CA GLU A 118 -4.50 15.37 -13.48
C GLU A 118 -5.29 16.64 -13.18
N GLU A 119 -6.58 16.53 -12.84
CA GLU A 119 -7.42 17.68 -12.48
C GLU A 119 -6.85 18.48 -11.29
N VAL A 120 -6.18 17.79 -10.36
CA VAL A 120 -5.51 18.44 -9.22
C VAL A 120 -4.13 18.92 -9.63
N TRP A 121 -3.33 18.03 -10.22
CA TRP A 121 -1.91 18.32 -10.47
C TRP A 121 -1.68 19.36 -11.58
N ASN A 122 -2.62 19.53 -12.52
CA ASN A 122 -2.58 20.59 -13.52
C ASN A 122 -2.78 22.01 -12.93
N LYS A 123 -3.24 22.13 -11.67
CA LYS A 123 -3.37 23.42 -10.99
C LYS A 123 -2.03 23.96 -10.47
N TYR A 124 -0.99 23.13 -10.44
CA TYR A 124 0.32 23.46 -9.91
C TYR A 124 1.34 23.70 -11.02
N ASP A 125 2.24 24.65 -10.79
CA ASP A 125 3.38 24.94 -11.68
C ASP A 125 4.52 23.93 -11.40
N LEU A 126 4.44 22.78 -12.07
CA LEU A 126 5.35 21.65 -11.89
C LEU A 126 6.63 21.81 -12.71
N GLY A 127 7.76 21.35 -12.17
CA GLY A 127 9.03 21.25 -12.89
C GLY A 127 9.10 20.13 -13.94
N CYS A 128 8.02 19.37 -14.12
CA CYS A 128 7.93 18.18 -14.95
C CYS A 128 6.50 17.97 -15.51
N SER A 129 6.35 17.01 -16.43
CA SER A 129 5.03 16.56 -16.89
C SER A 129 4.32 15.69 -15.86
N ASN A 130 2.99 15.64 -15.99
CA ASN A 130 2.16 14.64 -15.34
C ASN A 130 2.18 13.36 -16.18
N ASP A 131 2.70 12.28 -15.61
CA ASP A 131 2.79 10.98 -16.29
C ASP A 131 1.79 10.00 -15.64
N ILE A 132 0.78 9.58 -16.40
CA ILE A 132 -0.16 8.56 -15.94
C ILE A 132 0.51 7.19 -16.08
N VAL A 133 0.91 6.63 -14.95
CA VAL A 133 1.65 5.36 -14.91
C VAL A 133 0.93 4.26 -14.15
N GLY A 134 -0.10 4.60 -13.38
CA GLY A 134 -0.80 3.66 -12.50
C GLY A 134 -0.17 3.55 -11.12
N LEU A 135 -0.47 2.44 -10.45
CA LEU A 135 0.16 2.06 -9.20
C LEU A 135 0.84 0.69 -9.29
N PRO A 136 2.16 0.60 -9.01
CA PRO A 136 2.89 -0.66 -8.97
C PRO A 136 2.27 -1.73 -8.07
N ARG A 137 1.61 -1.36 -6.97
CA ARG A 137 0.98 -2.36 -6.07
C ARG A 137 -0.18 -3.10 -6.74
N PHE A 138 -0.86 -2.49 -7.70
CA PHE A 138 -1.95 -3.13 -8.43
C PHE A 138 -1.46 -3.99 -9.60
N ASP A 139 -0.17 -3.95 -9.94
CA ASP A 139 0.38 -4.85 -10.96
C ASP A 139 0.21 -6.32 -10.57
N PHE A 140 0.26 -6.65 -9.27
CA PHE A 140 0.05 -8.01 -8.77
C PHE A 140 -1.33 -8.60 -9.08
N TYR A 141 -2.32 -7.78 -9.40
CA TYR A 141 -3.64 -8.25 -9.83
C TYR A 141 -3.68 -8.68 -11.31
N HIS A 142 -2.65 -8.34 -12.09
CA HIS A 142 -2.52 -8.77 -13.47
C HIS A 142 -2.12 -10.26 -13.55
N GLU A 143 -2.59 -10.95 -14.59
CA GLU A 143 -2.41 -12.40 -14.72
C GLU A 143 -0.95 -12.86 -14.86
N SER A 144 -0.04 -11.96 -15.24
CA SER A 144 1.41 -12.23 -15.27
C SER A 144 2.00 -12.52 -13.88
N PHE A 145 1.29 -12.16 -12.80
CA PHE A 145 1.70 -12.39 -11.42
C PHE A 145 0.97 -13.54 -10.74
N ARG A 146 0.10 -14.30 -11.44
CA ARG A 146 -0.63 -15.45 -10.86
C ARG A 146 0.30 -16.38 -10.06
N GLY A 147 -0.12 -16.77 -8.86
CA GLY A 147 0.63 -17.66 -7.99
C GLY A 147 1.58 -16.95 -7.02
N PHE A 148 1.74 -15.62 -7.10
CA PHE A 148 2.56 -14.87 -6.14
C PHE A 148 2.03 -15.01 -4.71
N GLU A 149 0.71 -15.12 -4.56
CA GLU A 149 -0.04 -15.26 -3.32
C GLU A 149 0.38 -16.50 -2.50
N ASN A 150 0.90 -17.54 -3.15
CA ASN A 150 1.38 -18.77 -2.51
C ASN A 150 2.51 -18.52 -1.49
N ASN A 151 3.24 -17.40 -1.62
CA ASN A 151 4.31 -17.03 -0.69
C ASN A 151 3.81 -16.27 0.55
N PHE A 152 2.55 -15.84 0.56
CA PHE A 152 1.98 -14.98 1.60
C PHE A 152 0.83 -15.63 2.37
N LEU A 153 0.13 -16.58 1.75
CA LEU A 153 -1.02 -17.23 2.35
C LEU A 153 -0.61 -18.47 3.15
N PRO A 154 -1.27 -18.75 4.29
CA PRO A 154 -1.08 -20.01 5.01
C PRO A 154 -1.45 -21.21 4.15
N GLN A 155 -0.79 -22.34 4.37
CA GLN A 155 -1.07 -23.60 3.67
C GLN A 155 -2.55 -24.03 3.79
N SER A 156 -3.17 -23.82 4.97
CA SER A 156 -4.60 -24.10 5.19
C SER A 156 -5.55 -23.32 4.27
N ILE A 157 -5.08 -22.17 3.75
CA ILE A 157 -5.81 -21.34 2.80
C ILE A 157 -5.56 -21.80 1.38
N LEU A 158 -4.31 -22.13 1.04
CA LEU A 158 -3.92 -22.63 -0.28
C LEU A 158 -4.57 -23.98 -0.61
N GLU A 159 -4.84 -24.81 0.40
CA GLU A 159 -5.52 -26.10 0.25
C GLU A 159 -7.03 -25.99 0.00
N LYS A 160 -7.62 -24.80 0.19
CA LYS A 160 -9.03 -24.59 -0.14
C LYS A 160 -9.19 -24.51 -1.64
N LYS A 161 -9.91 -25.48 -2.21
CA LYS A 161 -10.25 -25.53 -3.65
C LYS A 161 -10.89 -24.23 -4.13
N HIS A 162 -11.89 -23.76 -3.39
CA HIS A 162 -12.57 -22.49 -3.63
C HIS A 162 -12.67 -21.73 -2.30
N MET A 163 -12.41 -20.43 -2.36
CA MET A 163 -12.44 -19.57 -1.18
C MET A 163 -13.15 -18.26 -1.50
N VAL A 164 -14.08 -17.84 -0.65
CA VAL A 164 -14.61 -16.47 -0.63
C VAL A 164 -13.96 -15.66 0.48
N LEU A 165 -13.72 -14.38 0.19
CA LEU A 165 -13.19 -13.43 1.15
C LEU A 165 -14.32 -12.51 1.64
N LEU A 166 -14.64 -12.56 2.93
CA LEU A 166 -15.64 -11.70 3.56
C LEU A 166 -14.95 -10.54 4.30
N ASN A 167 -15.08 -9.31 3.79
CA ASN A 167 -14.47 -8.14 4.38
C ASN A 167 -15.47 -7.33 5.23
N THR A 168 -15.07 -6.94 6.44
CA THR A 168 -15.88 -6.08 7.34
C THR A 168 -15.33 -4.66 7.40
N LYS A 169 -16.20 -3.71 7.79
CA LYS A 169 -15.86 -2.28 7.96
C LYS A 169 -16.71 -1.67 9.07
N VAL A 170 -16.43 -2.04 10.32
CA VAL A 170 -17.23 -1.70 11.51
C VAL A 170 -16.38 -1.33 12.73
N ALA A 171 -15.27 -0.61 12.50
CA ALA A 171 -14.32 -0.19 13.54
C ALA A 171 -14.99 0.48 14.75
N VAL A 172 -16.01 1.32 14.54
CA VAL A 172 -16.78 1.98 15.61
C VAL A 172 -17.39 1.00 16.62
N ALA A 173 -17.82 -0.19 16.18
CA ALA A 173 -18.46 -1.19 17.02
C ALA A 173 -17.48 -2.28 17.50
N ASN A 174 -16.30 -2.38 16.89
CA ASN A 174 -15.32 -3.41 17.19
C ASN A 174 -13.87 -2.86 17.14
N PRO A 175 -13.54 -1.80 17.89
CA PRO A 175 -12.24 -1.16 17.79
C PRO A 175 -11.12 -2.09 18.28
N LYS A 176 -9.98 -2.04 17.60
CA LYS A 176 -8.77 -2.83 17.95
C LYS A 176 -7.85 -2.13 18.94
N TYR A 177 -7.65 -0.83 18.76
CA TYR A 177 -6.60 -0.06 19.43
C TYR A 177 -7.13 0.83 20.56
N LEU A 178 -8.44 1.06 20.58
CA LEU A 178 -9.13 1.98 21.48
C LEU A 178 -10.29 1.27 22.16
N SER A 179 -10.75 1.81 23.28
CA SER A 179 -12.06 1.48 23.81
C SER A 179 -13.16 2.00 22.89
N VAL A 180 -14.38 1.44 23.02
CA VAL A 180 -15.55 1.91 22.25
C VAL A 180 -15.81 3.39 22.47
N GLU A 181 -15.70 3.90 23.71
CA GLU A 181 -15.93 5.32 23.98
C GLU A 181 -14.84 6.22 23.41
N GLU A 182 -13.58 5.79 23.41
CA GLU A 182 -12.49 6.51 22.72
C GLU A 182 -12.69 6.55 21.21
N GLU A 183 -13.12 5.44 20.61
CA GLU A 183 -13.45 5.39 19.18
C GLU A 183 -14.64 6.32 18.86
N LYS A 184 -15.71 6.30 19.66
CA LYS A 184 -16.84 7.24 19.53
C LYS A 184 -16.37 8.69 19.66
N ASN A 185 -15.44 8.99 20.56
CA ASN A 185 -14.86 10.32 20.72
C ASN A 185 -14.12 10.79 19.46
N LEU A 186 -13.47 9.90 18.71
CA LEU A 186 -12.88 10.27 17.41
C LEU A 186 -13.95 10.72 16.41
N TYR A 187 -15.08 10.03 16.35
CA TYR A 187 -16.19 10.42 15.48
C TYR A 187 -16.80 11.78 15.91
N ARG A 188 -16.89 12.06 17.22
CA ARG A 188 -17.28 13.39 17.73
C ARG A 188 -16.31 14.48 17.26
N GLN A 189 -15.01 14.21 17.31
CA GLN A 189 -13.98 15.14 16.81
C GLN A 189 -14.04 15.35 15.30
N MET A 190 -14.56 14.37 14.55
CA MET A 190 -14.85 14.50 13.12
C MET A 190 -16.16 15.27 12.84
N GLY A 191 -16.90 15.67 13.89
CA GLY A 191 -18.09 16.51 13.78
C GLY A 191 -19.41 15.76 13.69
N LEU A 192 -19.43 14.43 13.90
CA LEU A 192 -20.68 13.68 13.97
C LEU A 192 -21.40 13.93 15.30
N LYS A 193 -22.72 13.94 15.25
CA LYS A 193 -23.56 14.08 16.45
C LYS A 193 -23.67 12.76 17.20
N ASP A 194 -23.98 12.83 18.49
CA ASP A 194 -24.07 11.66 19.37
C ASP A 194 -25.11 10.63 18.90
N ASP A 195 -26.25 11.07 18.38
CA ASP A 195 -27.29 10.21 17.82
C ASP A 195 -26.82 9.47 16.56
N GLU A 196 -26.08 10.14 15.67
CA GLU A 196 -25.47 9.53 14.49
C GLU A 196 -24.40 8.50 14.88
N ILE A 197 -23.57 8.82 15.87
CA ILE A 197 -22.51 7.93 16.37
C ILE A 197 -23.12 6.68 17.01
N GLU A 198 -24.17 6.86 17.82
CA GLU A 198 -24.85 5.72 18.44
C GLU A 198 -25.54 4.84 17.39
N MET A 199 -26.17 5.45 16.37
CA MET A 199 -26.69 4.70 15.23
C MET A 199 -25.58 3.91 14.52
N HIS A 200 -24.42 4.52 14.24
CA HIS A 200 -23.29 3.85 13.61
C HIS A 200 -22.78 2.66 14.44
N TYR A 201 -22.73 2.83 15.76
CA TYR A 201 -22.35 1.77 16.70
C TYR A 201 -23.34 0.60 16.67
N GLN A 202 -24.65 0.88 16.73
CA GLN A 202 -25.67 -0.18 16.69
C GLN A 202 -25.71 -0.91 15.33
N LEU A 203 -25.63 -0.17 14.21
CA LEU A 203 -25.52 -0.77 12.87
C LEU A 203 -24.26 -1.63 12.75
N GLY A 204 -23.14 -1.18 13.32
CA GLY A 204 -21.89 -1.95 13.35
C GLY A 204 -22.03 -3.27 14.10
N LYS A 205 -22.68 -3.26 15.28
CA LYS A 205 -22.98 -4.50 16.02
C LYS A 205 -23.87 -5.46 15.23
N GLN A 206 -24.96 -4.96 14.67
CA GLN A 206 -25.86 -5.78 13.84
C GLN A 206 -25.12 -6.36 12.63
N SER A 207 -24.24 -5.58 12.01
CA SER A 207 -23.40 -6.03 10.91
C SER A 207 -22.47 -7.16 11.31
N ILE A 208 -21.87 -7.13 12.51
CA ILE A 208 -21.05 -8.24 13.03
C ILE A 208 -21.90 -9.50 13.16
N GLU A 209 -23.09 -9.40 13.75
CA GLU A 209 -24.01 -10.54 13.91
C GLU A 209 -24.42 -11.13 12.56
N GLU A 210 -24.80 -10.30 11.60
CA GLU A 210 -25.18 -10.74 10.25
C GLU A 210 -24.01 -11.35 9.48
N ASN A 211 -22.79 -10.81 9.62
CA ASN A 211 -21.60 -11.40 9.01
C ASN A 211 -21.24 -12.77 9.61
N VAL A 212 -21.44 -12.97 10.91
CA VAL A 212 -21.26 -14.28 11.55
C VAL A 212 -22.32 -15.28 11.09
N LYS A 213 -23.59 -14.85 10.98
CA LYS A 213 -24.66 -15.68 10.41
C LYS A 213 -24.35 -16.06 8.97
N LEU A 214 -23.94 -15.10 8.15
CA LEU A 214 -23.52 -15.31 6.76
C LEU A 214 -22.39 -16.34 6.67
N ALA A 215 -21.33 -16.18 7.47
CA ALA A 215 -20.24 -17.13 7.52
C ALA A 215 -20.72 -18.55 7.87
N GLY A 216 -21.62 -18.66 8.85
CA GLY A 216 -22.23 -19.93 9.23
C GLY A 216 -23.11 -20.55 8.15
N ARG A 217 -23.84 -19.75 7.38
CA ARG A 217 -24.64 -20.25 6.25
C ARG A 217 -23.75 -20.73 5.10
N ILE A 218 -22.70 -19.99 4.76
CA ILE A 218 -21.73 -20.42 3.73
C ILE A 218 -21.09 -21.76 4.12
N GLU A 219 -20.63 -21.89 5.37
CA GLU A 219 -20.00 -23.15 5.84
C GLU A 219 -20.96 -24.35 5.84
N LYS A 220 -22.25 -24.13 6.11
CA LYS A 220 -23.26 -25.20 6.21
C LYS A 220 -23.90 -25.57 4.88
N GLU A 221 -24.06 -24.61 3.99
CA GLU A 221 -24.91 -24.73 2.80
C GLU A 221 -24.09 -24.77 1.49
N THR A 222 -22.76 -24.62 1.57
CA THR A 222 -21.84 -24.66 0.41
C THR A 222 -20.57 -25.46 0.73
N ASP A 223 -19.85 -25.90 -0.29
CA ASP A 223 -18.52 -26.53 -0.14
C ASP A 223 -17.37 -25.50 -0.21
N ILE A 224 -17.71 -24.22 -0.32
CA ILE A 224 -16.77 -23.11 -0.49
C ILE A 224 -16.16 -22.73 0.86
N GLY A 225 -14.83 -22.60 0.90
CA GLY A 225 -14.13 -22.10 2.07
C GLY A 225 -14.40 -20.60 2.29
N LEU A 226 -14.45 -20.16 3.55
CA LEU A 226 -14.64 -18.75 3.89
C LEU A 226 -13.50 -18.23 4.74
N VAL A 227 -12.97 -17.07 4.35
CA VAL A 227 -12.09 -16.26 5.19
C VAL A 227 -12.79 -14.94 5.49
N LEU A 228 -13.06 -14.69 6.77
CA LEU A 228 -13.44 -13.36 7.23
C LEU A 228 -12.16 -12.56 7.50
N ARG A 229 -12.04 -11.41 6.84
CA ARG A 229 -10.93 -10.49 7.01
C ARG A 229 -11.44 -9.15 7.53
N PRO A 230 -11.26 -8.86 8.82
CA PRO A 230 -11.78 -7.63 9.38
C PRO A 230 -10.97 -6.41 8.90
N HIS A 231 -11.52 -5.20 9.05
CA HIS A 231 -10.76 -3.98 8.78
C HIS A 231 -9.50 -3.91 9.68
N PRO A 232 -8.38 -3.28 9.26
CA PRO A 232 -7.17 -3.16 10.09
C PRO A 232 -7.37 -2.56 11.50
N HIS A 233 -8.39 -1.71 11.65
CA HIS A 233 -8.78 -1.10 12.92
C HIS A 233 -9.80 -1.91 13.73
N GLU A 234 -10.21 -3.09 13.23
CA GLU A 234 -11.15 -3.96 13.92
C GLU A 234 -10.45 -5.08 14.70
N ASN A 235 -11.01 -5.44 15.85
CA ASN A 235 -10.48 -6.51 16.68
C ASN A 235 -10.84 -7.89 16.10
N GLN A 236 -9.85 -8.59 15.55
CA GLN A 236 -10.04 -9.95 15.03
C GLN A 236 -10.49 -10.97 16.09
N LYS A 237 -10.18 -10.73 17.38
CA LYS A 237 -10.55 -11.65 18.46
C LYS A 237 -12.07 -11.77 18.58
N THR A 238 -12.79 -10.67 18.40
CA THR A 238 -14.27 -10.64 18.41
C THR A 238 -14.85 -11.66 17.44
N TYR A 239 -14.36 -11.68 16.20
CA TYR A 239 -14.83 -12.64 15.19
C TYR A 239 -14.43 -14.08 15.52
N LYS A 240 -13.21 -14.30 16.01
CA LYS A 240 -12.74 -15.64 16.42
C LYS A 240 -13.61 -16.23 17.52
N ASP A 241 -13.87 -15.45 18.57
CA ASP A 241 -14.73 -15.87 19.68
C ASP A 241 -16.17 -16.14 19.20
N LEU A 242 -16.69 -15.33 18.28
CA LEU A 242 -18.03 -15.52 17.71
C LEU A 242 -18.11 -16.75 16.80
N PHE A 243 -17.08 -17.02 15.99
CA PHE A 243 -16.99 -18.22 15.16
C PHE A 243 -16.95 -19.48 16.03
N GLU A 244 -16.15 -19.47 17.10
CA GLU A 244 -16.08 -20.56 18.07
C GLU A 244 -17.45 -20.79 18.75
N LYS A 245 -18.10 -19.73 19.24
CA LYS A 245 -19.44 -19.81 19.83
C LYS A 245 -20.51 -20.32 18.86
N ALA A 246 -20.41 -19.96 17.59
CA ALA A 246 -21.30 -20.43 16.53
C ALA A 246 -20.98 -21.86 16.06
N GLY A 247 -19.90 -22.47 16.57
CA GLY A 247 -19.47 -23.83 16.22
C GLY A 247 -18.91 -23.94 14.80
N LEU A 248 -18.38 -22.84 14.25
CA LEU A 248 -17.78 -22.83 12.91
C LEU A 248 -16.41 -23.50 12.94
N LYS A 249 -16.20 -24.48 12.07
CA LYS A 249 -14.98 -25.31 12.02
C LYS A 249 -14.15 -25.06 10.77
N LYS A 250 -14.77 -24.60 9.68
CA LYS A 250 -14.10 -24.39 8.38
C LYS A 250 -13.83 -22.92 8.09
N ALA A 251 -14.70 -22.02 8.54
CA ALA A 251 -14.53 -20.59 8.38
C ALA A 251 -13.35 -20.08 9.22
N GLU A 252 -12.48 -19.26 8.61
CA GLU A 252 -11.28 -18.74 9.26
C GLU A 252 -11.32 -17.21 9.38
N VAL A 253 -10.65 -16.65 10.40
CA VAL A 253 -10.51 -15.21 10.60
C VAL A 253 -9.04 -14.80 10.47
N HIS A 254 -8.73 -13.95 9.48
CA HIS A 254 -7.36 -13.54 9.16
C HIS A 254 -7.22 -12.04 8.92
N LEU A 255 -6.32 -11.39 9.66
CA LEU A 255 -5.96 -9.97 9.47
C LEU A 255 -4.52 -9.75 9.00
N ASN A 256 -3.72 -10.82 8.91
CA ASN A 256 -2.28 -10.70 8.66
C ASN A 256 -1.97 -10.37 7.19
N GLY A 257 -0.87 -9.66 6.98
CA GLY A 257 -0.30 -9.41 5.66
C GLY A 257 -1.07 -8.41 4.79
N ASN A 258 -0.61 -8.26 3.55
CA ASN A 258 -1.27 -7.45 2.51
C ASN A 258 -2.61 -8.11 2.13
N ILE A 259 -3.60 -7.34 1.67
CA ILE A 259 -4.89 -7.87 1.20
C ILE A 259 -4.81 -8.49 -0.20
N THR A 260 -3.88 -8.02 -1.05
CA THR A 260 -3.72 -8.43 -2.45
C THR A 260 -3.62 -9.94 -2.63
N PRO A 261 -2.83 -10.70 -1.84
CA PRO A 261 -2.82 -12.17 -1.92
C PRO A 261 -4.18 -12.81 -1.62
N TRP A 262 -4.92 -12.30 -0.65
CA TRP A 262 -6.23 -12.83 -0.24
C TRP A 262 -7.29 -12.63 -1.32
N ILE A 263 -7.30 -11.45 -1.96
CA ILE A 263 -8.19 -11.16 -3.09
C ILE A 263 -7.82 -12.01 -4.31
N SER A 264 -6.51 -12.17 -4.58
CA SER A 264 -6.05 -12.93 -5.76
C SER A 264 -6.41 -14.40 -5.66
N HIS A 265 -6.31 -14.98 -4.46
CA HIS A 265 -6.67 -16.38 -4.18
C HIS A 265 -8.18 -16.62 -4.09
N SER A 266 -8.99 -15.60 -3.79
CA SER A 266 -10.44 -15.78 -3.66
C SER A 266 -11.13 -15.94 -5.02
N ILE A 267 -12.23 -16.68 -5.05
CA ILE A 267 -13.12 -16.76 -6.22
C ILE A 267 -14.07 -15.55 -6.29
N ALA A 268 -14.33 -14.91 -5.15
CA ALA A 268 -15.13 -13.70 -5.03
C ALA A 268 -14.81 -12.97 -3.72
N VAL A 269 -15.20 -11.69 -3.64
CA VAL A 269 -15.13 -10.87 -2.42
C VAL A 269 -16.54 -10.49 -2.01
N ILE A 270 -16.90 -10.76 -0.75
CA ILE A 270 -18.18 -10.38 -0.15
C ILE A 270 -17.92 -9.19 0.77
N HIS A 271 -18.76 -8.15 0.68
CA HIS A 271 -18.59 -6.96 1.49
C HIS A 271 -19.89 -6.18 1.65
N ARG A 272 -19.80 -5.08 2.43
CA ARG A 272 -20.80 -4.02 2.45
C ARG A 272 -20.10 -2.65 2.51
N HIS A 273 -20.26 -1.83 1.46
CA HIS A 273 -19.59 -0.51 1.35
C HIS A 273 -18.08 -0.48 1.70
N CYS A 274 -17.32 -1.49 1.24
CA CYS A 274 -15.88 -1.58 1.45
C CYS A 274 -15.13 -1.36 0.13
N THR A 275 -14.13 -0.48 0.12
CA THR A 275 -13.36 -0.13 -1.10
C THR A 275 -12.58 -1.31 -1.67
N THR A 276 -12.39 -2.38 -0.90
CA THR A 276 -11.81 -3.65 -1.38
C THR A 276 -12.59 -4.27 -2.54
N ALA A 277 -13.87 -3.91 -2.71
CA ALA A 277 -14.67 -4.28 -3.87
C ALA A 277 -14.05 -3.82 -5.19
N ILE A 278 -13.47 -2.62 -5.17
CA ILE A 278 -12.81 -2.06 -6.36
C ILE A 278 -11.55 -2.86 -6.69
N GLU A 279 -10.77 -3.23 -5.67
CA GLU A 279 -9.60 -4.11 -5.84
C GLU A 279 -9.98 -5.51 -6.34
N ALA A 280 -11.11 -6.07 -5.88
CA ALA A 280 -11.63 -7.34 -6.39
C ALA A 280 -11.91 -7.26 -7.89
N VAL A 281 -12.58 -6.20 -8.34
CA VAL A 281 -12.88 -5.99 -9.76
C VAL A 281 -11.61 -5.77 -10.57
N ILE A 282 -10.61 -5.06 -10.04
CA ILE A 282 -9.29 -4.92 -10.66
C ILE A 282 -8.62 -6.30 -10.84
N ALA A 283 -8.78 -7.19 -9.86
CA ALA A 283 -8.31 -8.58 -9.90
C ALA A 283 -9.16 -9.52 -10.78
N ASN A 284 -10.16 -8.98 -11.51
CA ASN A 284 -11.16 -9.74 -12.26
C ASN A 284 -11.90 -10.77 -11.38
N LYS A 285 -12.18 -10.40 -10.13
CA LYS A 285 -13.00 -11.17 -9.19
C LYS A 285 -14.32 -10.43 -8.94
N PRO A 286 -15.46 -11.12 -8.94
CA PRO A 286 -16.72 -10.50 -8.62
C PRO A 286 -16.73 -10.03 -7.15
N ALA A 287 -17.29 -8.83 -6.96
CA ALA A 287 -17.58 -8.28 -5.65
C ALA A 287 -19.08 -8.39 -5.40
N PHE A 288 -19.46 -9.03 -4.29
CA PHE A 288 -20.84 -9.20 -3.88
C PHE A 288 -21.16 -8.26 -2.71
N SER A 289 -22.11 -7.36 -2.94
CA SER A 289 -22.65 -6.50 -1.90
C SER A 289 -23.88 -7.14 -1.26
N THR A 290 -23.81 -7.42 0.04
CA THR A 290 -24.89 -8.05 0.81
C THR A 290 -25.84 -6.98 1.35
N LEU A 291 -26.90 -6.64 0.60
CA LEU A 291 -27.76 -5.49 0.90
C LEU A 291 -28.54 -5.63 2.22
N TRP A 292 -28.80 -6.86 2.66
CA TRP A 292 -29.46 -7.15 3.94
C TRP A 292 -28.55 -6.92 5.16
N VAL A 293 -27.23 -6.85 4.96
CA VAL A 293 -26.28 -6.54 6.03
C VAL A 293 -26.29 -5.03 6.28
N PRO A 294 -26.65 -4.57 7.49
CA PRO A 294 -26.66 -3.15 7.80
C PRO A 294 -25.24 -2.58 7.79
N THR A 295 -25.13 -1.29 7.47
CA THR A 295 -23.85 -0.58 7.54
C THR A 295 -24.05 0.91 7.76
N SER A 296 -23.08 1.52 8.43
CA SER A 296 -22.86 2.97 8.47
C SER A 296 -21.73 3.42 7.53
N ALA A 297 -21.04 2.47 6.89
CA ALA A 297 -19.97 2.79 5.96
C ALA A 297 -20.53 3.46 4.70
N ASN A 298 -19.87 4.55 4.29
CA ASN A 298 -20.19 5.24 3.05
C ASN A 298 -19.07 5.01 2.01
N ALA A 299 -19.36 4.17 1.01
CA ALA A 299 -18.49 3.93 -0.14
C ALA A 299 -19.36 3.57 -1.35
N PRO A 300 -20.00 4.54 -2.01
CA PRO A 300 -20.96 4.29 -3.09
C PRO A 300 -20.29 3.69 -4.33
N ASP A 301 -19.04 4.08 -4.62
CA ASP A 301 -18.26 3.52 -5.72
C ASP A 301 -18.02 2.03 -5.55
N ALA A 302 -17.81 1.56 -4.32
CA ALA A 302 -17.69 0.13 -4.03
C ALA A 302 -18.99 -0.62 -4.32
N GLU A 303 -20.15 -0.08 -3.93
CA GLU A 303 -21.46 -0.67 -4.26
C GLU A 303 -21.75 -0.65 -5.76
N ARG A 304 -21.28 0.39 -6.44
CA ARG A 304 -21.51 0.58 -7.87
C ARG A 304 -20.83 -0.50 -8.70
N VAL A 305 -19.60 -0.88 -8.34
CA VAL A 305 -18.84 -1.91 -9.04
C VAL A 305 -19.18 -3.34 -8.59
N SER A 306 -20.17 -3.50 -7.72
CA SER A 306 -20.50 -4.78 -7.10
C SER A 306 -21.84 -5.32 -7.58
N TYR A 307 -21.93 -6.64 -7.68
CA TYR A 307 -23.19 -7.34 -7.84
C TYR A 307 -23.98 -7.28 -6.53
N LYS A 308 -25.21 -6.76 -6.59
CA LYS A 308 -26.02 -6.51 -5.41
C LYS A 308 -26.89 -7.73 -5.10
N CYS A 309 -26.69 -8.32 -3.94
CA CYS A 309 -27.47 -9.45 -3.45
C CYS A 309 -28.46 -8.95 -2.38
N ASN A 310 -29.76 -9.14 -2.60
CA ASN A 310 -30.81 -8.77 -1.65
C ASN A 310 -31.01 -9.83 -0.55
N SER A 311 -30.55 -11.05 -0.81
CA SER A 311 -30.67 -12.16 0.12
C SER A 311 -29.46 -13.10 0.02
N PHE A 312 -29.32 -13.96 1.03
CA PHE A 312 -28.34 -15.04 0.99
C PHE A 312 -28.58 -16.00 -0.19
N GLU A 313 -29.83 -16.25 -0.59
CA GLU A 313 -30.11 -17.20 -1.68
C GLU A 313 -29.61 -16.70 -3.04
N GLU A 314 -29.68 -15.39 -3.28
CA GLU A 314 -29.09 -14.77 -4.46
C GLU A 314 -27.56 -14.88 -4.44
N LEU A 315 -26.94 -14.62 -3.28
CA LEU A 315 -25.50 -14.77 -3.10
C LEU A 315 -25.07 -16.22 -3.33
N LYS A 316 -25.75 -17.18 -2.68
CA LYS A 316 -25.48 -18.61 -2.79
C LYS A 316 -25.59 -19.07 -4.24
N SER A 317 -26.66 -18.68 -4.93
CA SER A 317 -26.85 -19.03 -6.35
C SER A 317 -25.69 -18.56 -7.23
N ALA A 318 -25.19 -17.34 -6.99
CA ALA A 318 -24.03 -16.80 -7.71
C ALA A 318 -22.74 -17.56 -7.36
N LEU A 319 -22.52 -17.86 -6.08
CA LEU A 319 -21.36 -18.62 -5.62
C LEU A 319 -21.34 -20.05 -6.18
N ASP A 320 -22.48 -20.75 -6.16
CA ASP A 320 -22.62 -22.10 -6.71
C ASP A 320 -22.35 -22.11 -8.24
N ALA A 321 -22.79 -21.06 -8.96
CA ALA A 321 -22.51 -20.91 -10.38
C ALA A 321 -21.00 -20.78 -10.65
N ILE A 322 -20.30 -19.93 -9.89
CA ILE A 322 -18.85 -19.74 -9.99
C ILE A 322 -18.11 -21.02 -9.60
N GLU A 323 -18.57 -21.69 -8.55
CA GLU A 323 -17.99 -22.95 -8.08
C GLU A 323 -18.04 -24.04 -9.15
N LYS A 324 -19.20 -24.17 -9.82
CA LYS A 324 -19.42 -25.15 -10.88
C LYS A 324 -18.67 -24.80 -12.16
N ASN A 325 -18.59 -23.51 -12.48
CA ASN A 325 -17.92 -22.99 -13.66
C ASN A 325 -17.23 -21.65 -13.34
N PRO A 326 -15.90 -21.62 -13.15
CA PRO A 326 -15.18 -20.40 -12.82
C PRO A 326 -15.38 -19.25 -13.83
N GLU A 327 -15.69 -19.55 -15.10
CA GLU A 327 -15.98 -18.53 -16.12
C GLU A 327 -17.28 -17.76 -15.85
N ALA A 328 -18.21 -18.34 -15.09
CA ALA A 328 -19.45 -17.67 -14.67
C ALA A 328 -19.17 -16.42 -13.81
N ALA A 329 -17.98 -16.31 -13.21
CA ALA A 329 -17.56 -15.12 -12.49
C ALA A 329 -17.68 -13.83 -13.32
N LYS A 330 -17.53 -13.92 -14.66
CA LYS A 330 -17.67 -12.79 -15.58
C LYS A 330 -19.08 -12.21 -15.62
N GLU A 331 -20.10 -13.00 -15.34
CA GLU A 331 -21.50 -12.56 -15.30
C GLU A 331 -21.79 -11.65 -14.10
N PHE A 332 -20.95 -11.73 -13.06
CA PHE A 332 -21.06 -10.96 -11.83
C PHE A 332 -20.06 -9.80 -11.74
N LEU A 333 -19.28 -9.57 -12.80
CA LEU A 333 -18.45 -8.37 -12.91
C LEU A 333 -19.32 -7.15 -13.28
N PRO A 334 -18.90 -5.94 -12.89
CA PRO A 334 -19.64 -4.73 -13.25
C PRO A 334 -19.64 -4.51 -14.77
N SER A 335 -20.65 -3.77 -15.24
CA SER A 335 -20.71 -3.32 -16.63
C SER A 335 -19.46 -2.52 -17.02
N ASP A 336 -19.11 -2.50 -18.30
CA ASP A 336 -18.01 -1.67 -18.80
C ASP A 336 -18.22 -0.19 -18.46
N ASN A 337 -19.47 0.28 -18.42
CA ASN A 337 -19.79 1.65 -18.04
C ASN A 337 -19.43 1.93 -16.58
N ASP A 338 -19.85 1.07 -15.64
CA ASP A 338 -19.53 1.24 -14.22
C ASP A 338 -18.04 1.06 -13.94
N LYS A 339 -17.41 0.08 -14.61
CA LYS A 339 -15.96 -0.11 -14.56
C LYS A 339 -15.22 1.13 -15.05
N ASN A 340 -15.65 1.73 -16.17
CA ASN A 340 -15.02 2.94 -16.68
C ASN A 340 -15.22 4.15 -15.77
N GLU A 341 -16.41 4.30 -15.19
CA GLU A 341 -16.74 5.44 -14.34
C GLU A 341 -16.00 5.41 -12.99
N VAL A 342 -15.80 4.22 -12.41
CA VAL A 342 -15.18 4.04 -11.08
C VAL A 342 -13.71 3.68 -11.17
N ILE A 343 -13.29 2.84 -12.12
CA ILE A 343 -11.93 2.30 -12.18
C ILE A 343 -11.10 3.08 -13.19
N SER A 344 -11.47 3.09 -14.46
CA SER A 344 -10.67 3.71 -15.54
C SER A 344 -10.50 5.23 -15.37
N LYS A 345 -11.38 5.87 -14.61
CA LYS A 345 -11.26 7.28 -14.21
C LYS A 345 -10.11 7.51 -13.23
N TRP A 346 -9.99 6.63 -12.23
CA TRP A 346 -9.07 6.77 -11.10
C TRP A 346 -7.74 6.06 -11.31
N LEU A 347 -7.73 5.01 -12.14
CA LEU A 347 -6.58 4.17 -12.41
C LEU A 347 -6.28 4.13 -13.91
N SER A 348 -5.00 4.02 -14.23
CA SER A 348 -4.50 3.65 -15.54
C SER A 348 -4.87 2.21 -15.85
N GLU A 349 -4.47 1.78 -17.04
CA GLU A 349 -4.51 0.36 -17.40
C GLU A 349 -3.80 -0.51 -16.34
N ILE A 350 -4.42 -1.65 -16.03
CA ILE A 350 -3.91 -2.68 -15.10
C ILE A 350 -3.29 -3.80 -15.94
N ASP A 351 -2.22 -3.45 -16.65
CA ASP A 351 -1.49 -4.32 -17.59
C ASP A 351 -0.28 -5.03 -16.94
N GLY A 352 -0.14 -4.90 -15.62
CA GLY A 352 0.99 -5.44 -14.87
C GLY A 352 2.32 -4.71 -15.12
N LYS A 353 2.32 -3.51 -15.72
CA LYS A 353 3.54 -2.79 -16.11
C LYS A 353 3.64 -1.40 -15.49
N SER A 354 2.86 -1.07 -14.47
CA SER A 354 2.97 0.22 -13.78
C SER A 354 4.36 0.42 -13.19
N HIS A 355 4.92 -0.61 -12.55
CA HIS A 355 6.27 -0.59 -12.00
C HIS A 355 7.36 -0.32 -13.05
N VAL A 356 7.17 -0.84 -14.28
CA VAL A 356 8.07 -0.60 -15.42
C VAL A 356 7.99 0.86 -15.86
N ARG A 357 6.78 1.43 -15.97
CA ARG A 357 6.58 2.84 -16.33
C ARG A 357 7.22 3.77 -15.30
N VAL A 358 7.01 3.50 -14.01
CA VAL A 358 7.63 4.25 -12.91
C VAL A 358 9.16 4.16 -12.99
N ALA A 359 9.72 2.96 -13.15
CA ALA A 359 11.18 2.78 -13.25
C ALA A 359 11.79 3.56 -14.42
N LYS A 360 11.17 3.50 -15.61
CA LYS A 360 11.59 4.29 -16.78
C LYS A 360 11.54 5.80 -16.51
N GLY A 361 10.46 6.28 -15.91
CA GLY A 361 10.31 7.69 -15.56
C GLY A 361 11.40 8.17 -14.59
N ILE A 362 11.76 7.35 -13.59
CA ILE A 362 12.86 7.66 -12.64
C ILE A 362 14.20 7.75 -13.38
N LEU A 363 14.53 6.77 -14.23
CA LEU A 363 15.79 6.76 -14.98
C LEU A 363 15.92 7.94 -15.94
N ASN A 364 14.82 8.36 -16.57
CA ASN A 364 14.78 9.55 -17.40
C ASN A 364 15.00 10.84 -16.58
N SER A 365 14.60 10.84 -15.30
CA SER A 365 14.57 12.04 -14.45
C SER A 365 15.84 12.26 -13.63
N ILE A 366 16.54 11.19 -13.24
CA ILE A 366 17.72 11.28 -12.36
C ILE A 366 18.85 12.11 -12.99
N GLY A 367 19.06 12.02 -14.31
CA GLY A 367 20.14 12.72 -15.00
C GLY A 367 21.51 12.46 -14.37
N ASN A 368 22.37 13.49 -14.32
CA ASN A 368 23.73 13.42 -13.74
C ASN A 368 23.87 14.16 -12.40
N SER A 369 22.76 14.52 -11.74
CA SER A 369 22.84 15.22 -10.45
C SER A 369 23.44 14.33 -9.37
N LYS A 370 24.15 14.94 -8.43
CA LYS A 370 24.73 14.27 -7.26
C LYS A 370 24.35 15.01 -5.99
N ALA A 371 24.01 14.27 -4.95
CA ALA A 371 23.70 14.83 -3.64
C ALA A 371 24.90 15.57 -3.04
N ASP A 372 24.63 16.71 -2.40
CA ASP A 372 25.60 17.38 -1.54
C ASP A 372 25.73 16.58 -0.22
N VAL A 373 26.74 15.71 -0.19
CA VAL A 373 27.04 14.85 0.96
C VAL A 373 27.34 15.66 2.22
N LYS A 374 27.93 16.86 2.10
CA LYS A 374 28.21 17.71 3.25
C LYS A 374 26.90 18.23 3.84
N LYS A 375 25.98 18.69 2.99
CA LYS A 375 24.65 19.13 3.42
C LYS A 375 23.81 18.00 4.02
N CYS A 376 23.86 16.81 3.42
CA CYS A 376 23.20 15.62 3.96
C CYS A 376 23.69 15.31 5.39
N ARG A 377 25.01 15.35 5.61
CA ARG A 377 25.58 15.18 6.96
C ARG A 377 25.07 16.23 7.94
N GLU A 378 25.07 17.51 7.56
CA GLU A 378 24.54 18.58 8.41
C GLU A 378 23.09 18.31 8.84
N PHE A 379 22.24 17.89 7.90
CA PHE A 379 20.84 17.55 8.18
C PHE A 379 20.69 16.31 9.05
N LEU A 380 21.49 15.27 8.81
CA LEU A 380 21.50 14.06 9.63
C LEU A 380 21.86 14.39 11.09
N TYR A 381 22.93 15.15 11.30
CA TYR A 381 23.35 15.56 12.65
C TYR A 381 22.30 16.42 13.35
N SER A 382 21.69 17.37 12.63
CA SER A 382 20.61 18.18 13.19
C SER A 382 19.38 17.34 13.59
N ALA A 383 19.07 16.27 12.85
CA ALA A 383 17.97 15.39 13.20
C ALA A 383 18.25 14.59 14.48
N TYR A 384 19.52 14.22 14.73
CA TYR A 384 19.92 13.54 15.96
C TYR A 384 20.00 14.47 17.18
N SER A 385 20.47 15.71 17.01
CA SER A 385 20.61 16.66 18.12
C SER A 385 19.26 17.08 18.73
N GLN A 386 18.20 17.10 17.92
CA GLN A 386 16.83 17.42 18.36
C GLN A 386 16.16 16.34 19.23
N ARG A 387 16.72 15.13 19.36
CA ARG A 387 16.12 14.04 20.16
C ARG A 387 16.37 14.12 21.67
N GLY A 388 17.18 15.08 22.15
CA GLY A 388 17.32 15.39 23.58
C GLY A 388 17.85 14.29 24.52
N ASN A 389 18.33 13.15 23.99
CA ASN A 389 18.82 12.03 24.80
C ASN A 389 20.34 12.14 25.10
N LEU A 390 20.88 11.31 26.01
CA LEU A 390 22.31 11.27 26.38
C LEU A 390 23.22 11.12 25.14
N LYS A 391 22.72 10.46 24.08
CA LYS A 391 23.41 10.32 22.79
C LYS A 391 23.46 11.65 22.02
N SER A 392 22.44 12.51 22.09
CA SER A 392 22.48 13.86 21.51
C SER A 392 23.61 14.71 22.10
N GLN A 393 23.94 14.53 23.38
CA GLN A 393 25.07 15.21 24.02
C GLN A 393 26.42 14.68 23.50
N VAL A 394 26.57 13.35 23.36
CA VAL A 394 27.75 12.72 22.74
C VAL A 394 27.90 13.16 21.28
N TYR A 395 26.80 13.27 20.53
CA TYR A 395 26.80 13.76 19.15
C TYR A 395 27.17 15.24 19.05
N ASN A 396 26.66 16.10 19.95
CA ASN A 396 27.05 17.50 20.02
C ASN A 396 28.55 17.64 20.37
N MET A 397 29.09 16.81 21.27
CA MET A 397 30.52 16.76 21.57
C MET A 397 31.35 16.26 20.37
N ALA A 398 30.92 15.19 19.70
CA ALA A 398 31.58 14.64 18.52
C ALA A 398 31.52 15.61 17.32
N TRP A 399 30.45 16.37 17.17
CA TRP A 399 30.33 17.44 16.17
C TRP A 399 31.28 18.60 16.46
N THR A 400 31.39 18.99 17.74
CA THR A 400 32.31 20.04 18.19
C THR A 400 33.77 19.62 17.99
N ALA A 401 34.11 18.37 18.31
CA ALA A 401 35.41 17.76 18.03
C ALA A 401 35.63 17.53 16.52
N GLY A 402 34.56 17.25 15.76
CA GLY A 402 34.57 17.10 14.31
C GLY A 402 34.80 18.40 13.56
N LYS A 403 34.53 19.57 14.15
CA LYS A 403 35.02 20.87 13.65
C LYS A 403 36.55 20.99 13.74
N MET A 404 37.22 20.21 14.59
CA MET A 404 38.68 20.16 14.72
C MET A 404 39.36 19.12 13.82
N GLY A 405 38.63 18.47 12.90
CA GLY A 405 39.20 17.79 11.73
C GLY A 405 39.57 16.30 11.88
N ILE A 406 39.53 15.70 13.06
CA ILE A 406 40.23 14.41 13.28
C ILE A 406 39.35 13.13 13.13
N MET A 407 38.01 13.20 13.13
CA MET A 407 37.16 11.96 13.15
C MET A 407 35.95 11.94 12.19
N ARG A 408 35.92 12.76 11.13
CA ARG A 408 34.72 12.91 10.28
C ARG A 408 34.36 11.69 9.43
N SER A 409 35.32 10.95 8.89
CA SER A 409 35.06 9.85 7.95
C SER A 409 34.69 8.53 8.64
N GLN A 410 35.32 8.23 9.78
CA GLN A 410 35.11 6.98 10.51
C GLN A 410 33.75 6.95 11.23
N LEU A 411 33.33 8.06 11.83
CA LEU A 411 31.99 8.17 12.44
C LEU A 411 30.88 8.05 11.38
N TRP A 412 31.09 8.63 10.21
CA TRP A 412 30.17 8.51 9.07
C TRP A 412 30.01 7.07 8.57
N GLU A 413 31.11 6.32 8.41
CA GLU A 413 31.03 4.91 8.01
C GLU A 413 30.44 4.02 9.11
N LEU A 414 30.66 4.36 10.39
CA LEU A 414 30.00 3.71 11.52
C LEU A 414 28.50 4.04 11.59
N GLU A 415 28.08 5.24 11.21
CA GLU A 415 26.68 5.68 11.16
C GLU A 415 25.92 5.03 9.99
N LYS A 416 26.54 4.91 8.81
CA LYS A 416 26.01 4.08 7.71
C LYS A 416 25.83 2.62 8.14
N LYS A 417 26.82 2.05 8.85
CA LYS A 417 26.73 0.68 9.40
C LYS A 417 25.80 0.54 10.60
N ARG A 418 25.43 1.64 11.27
CA ARG A 418 24.55 1.64 12.43
C ARG A 418 23.10 1.92 12.04
N SER A 419 22.83 2.80 11.08
CA SER A 419 21.48 2.95 10.50
C SER A 419 20.94 1.60 10.00
N SER A 420 21.79 0.80 9.33
CA SER A 420 21.45 -0.58 8.96
C SER A 420 21.23 -1.55 10.15
N LYS A 421 21.70 -1.22 11.36
CA LYS A 421 21.61 -2.07 12.58
C LYS A 421 20.56 -1.59 13.61
N TRP A 422 20.18 -0.31 13.57
CA TRP A 422 19.14 0.31 14.42
C TRP A 422 17.71 -0.09 13.99
N LEU A 423 17.59 -0.76 12.84
CA LEU A 423 16.42 -1.46 12.31
C LEU A 423 15.99 -2.67 13.17
N LYS A 424 15.87 -2.53 14.49
CA LYS A 424 15.29 -3.60 15.34
C LYS A 424 14.02 -3.27 16.12
N GLU A 425 13.65 -2.01 16.28
CA GLU A 425 12.46 -1.68 17.05
C GLU A 425 11.69 -0.56 16.34
N ASP A 426 10.39 -0.82 16.14
CA ASP A 426 9.36 -0.01 15.51
C ASP A 426 9.22 -0.03 13.97
N LYS A 427 8.11 -0.62 13.49
CA LYS A 427 7.59 -0.60 12.10
C LYS A 427 8.60 -0.94 10.98
N ARG A 428 9.27 -2.08 11.10
CA ARG A 428 10.36 -2.47 10.19
C ARG A 428 9.86 -3.16 8.92
N ILE A 429 10.34 -2.69 7.78
CA ILE A 429 10.58 -3.57 6.62
C ILE A 429 11.80 -4.42 7.02
N THR A 430 11.68 -5.75 7.04
CA THR A 430 12.82 -6.65 7.27
C THR A 430 13.36 -7.19 5.95
N ASP A 431 14.63 -7.64 5.94
CA ASP A 431 15.22 -8.24 4.74
C ASP A 431 14.39 -9.45 4.32
N HIS A 432 13.83 -10.14 5.30
CA HIS A 432 12.89 -11.23 5.07
C HIS A 432 11.66 -10.75 4.29
N ASP A 433 11.02 -9.65 4.68
CA ASP A 433 9.82 -9.12 4.01
C ASP A 433 10.12 -8.71 2.56
N ALA A 434 11.21 -7.99 2.32
CA ALA A 434 11.62 -7.62 0.96
C ALA A 434 11.98 -8.86 0.13
N ASN A 435 12.73 -9.81 0.70
CA ASN A 435 13.11 -11.04 0.01
C ASN A 435 11.92 -11.96 -0.27
N LEU A 436 10.86 -11.95 0.54
CA LEU A 436 9.61 -12.68 0.23
C LEU A 436 8.97 -12.15 -1.05
N TRP A 437 8.89 -10.82 -1.21
CA TRP A 437 8.40 -10.21 -2.45
C TRP A 437 9.34 -10.46 -3.64
N VAL A 438 10.66 -10.41 -3.44
CA VAL A 438 11.61 -10.77 -4.51
C VAL A 438 11.42 -12.22 -4.95
N LYS A 439 11.32 -13.15 -3.99
CA LYS A 439 11.08 -14.57 -4.29
C LYS A 439 9.78 -14.78 -5.05
N SER A 440 8.70 -14.09 -4.67
CA SER A 440 7.40 -14.24 -5.35
C SER A 440 7.41 -13.73 -6.79
N ILE A 441 8.21 -12.71 -7.09
CA ILE A 441 8.42 -12.23 -8.47
C ILE A 441 9.17 -13.28 -9.31
N HIS A 442 10.17 -13.95 -8.74
CA HIS A 442 11.03 -14.89 -9.47
C HIS A 442 10.51 -16.34 -9.49
N SER A 443 9.68 -16.75 -8.53
CA SER A 443 9.11 -18.11 -8.46
C SER A 443 8.07 -18.38 -9.55
N ASN A 444 7.58 -17.33 -10.22
CA ASN A 444 6.64 -17.45 -11.32
C ASN A 444 7.39 -17.74 -12.62
N ASN A 445 7.40 -19.00 -13.08
CA ASN A 445 7.93 -19.43 -14.38
C ASN A 445 7.28 -18.73 -15.60
N LYS A 446 6.23 -17.92 -15.40
CA LYS A 446 5.59 -17.07 -16.41
C LYS A 446 5.96 -15.60 -16.31
N PHE A 447 6.60 -15.18 -15.22
CA PHE A 447 7.22 -13.87 -15.14
C PHE A 447 8.48 -13.93 -16.02
N GLN A 448 8.31 -13.64 -17.31
CA GLN A 448 9.47 -13.29 -18.10
C GLN A 448 9.91 -11.91 -17.59
N PRO A 449 11.10 -11.77 -16.97
CA PRO A 449 11.66 -10.45 -16.76
C PRO A 449 11.60 -9.76 -18.11
N VAL A 450 11.16 -8.49 -18.13
CA VAL A 450 11.09 -7.72 -19.38
C VAL A 450 12.48 -7.75 -19.98
N GLN A 451 12.66 -8.62 -20.97
CA GLN A 451 13.89 -8.72 -21.75
C GLN A 451 13.98 -7.35 -22.43
N PRO A 452 15.03 -6.56 -22.18
CA PRO A 452 15.31 -5.45 -23.06
C PRO A 452 15.43 -6.05 -24.46
N GLU A 453 14.76 -5.47 -25.45
CA GLU A 453 14.88 -5.93 -26.83
C GLU A 453 16.38 -6.04 -27.17
N LYS A 454 16.84 -7.30 -27.28
CA LYS A 454 18.23 -7.78 -27.33
C LYS A 454 19.06 -7.48 -26.07
N TYR A 455 19.27 -8.49 -25.22
CA TYR A 455 20.58 -8.94 -24.71
C TYR A 455 20.35 -10.26 -23.93
N GLN A 456 20.75 -11.39 -24.52
CA GLN A 456 20.91 -12.65 -23.79
C GLN A 456 22.14 -12.51 -22.87
N ASP A 457 21.99 -12.83 -21.59
CA ASP A 457 22.87 -13.75 -20.84
C ASP A 457 22.52 -13.78 -19.33
N GLU A 458 22.93 -14.87 -18.70
CA GLU A 458 22.47 -15.49 -17.45
C GLU A 458 22.53 -14.64 -16.16
N TYR A 459 21.57 -14.90 -15.26
CA TYR A 459 21.42 -14.28 -13.93
C TYR A 459 22.32 -14.94 -12.85
N PRO A 460 23.11 -14.16 -12.10
CA PRO A 460 23.40 -14.43 -10.70
C PRO A 460 22.66 -13.45 -9.79
N GLY A 461 21.97 -13.97 -8.78
CA GLY A 461 21.15 -13.20 -7.85
C GLY A 461 21.93 -12.07 -7.14
N ASN A 462 21.40 -10.85 -7.17
CA ASN A 462 21.97 -9.70 -6.48
C ASN A 462 20.95 -9.08 -5.51
N SER A 463 21.36 -8.99 -4.25
CA SER A 463 20.61 -8.51 -3.09
C SER A 463 20.08 -7.08 -3.25
N ILE A 464 18.80 -6.86 -2.90
CA ILE A 464 18.27 -5.53 -2.55
C ILE A 464 18.90 -5.14 -1.19
N ILE A 465 19.46 -3.94 -1.08
CA ILE A 465 20.04 -3.43 0.16
C ILE A 465 18.96 -2.60 0.83
N MET A 466 18.58 -2.97 2.05
CA MET A 466 17.69 -2.18 2.89
C MET A 466 18.46 -1.21 3.79
#